data_AF-A0A9D1EDR9-F1
#
_entry.id   AF-A0A9D1EDR9-F1
#
_cell.length_a   1.000
_cell.length_b   1.000
_cell.length_c   1.000
_cell.angle_alpha   90.00
_cell.angle_beta   90.00
_cell.angle_gamma   90.00
#
_symmetry.space_group_name_H-M   'P 1'
#
loop_
_entity.id
_entity.type
_entity.pdbx_description
1 polymer ?
#
loop_
_entity_poly.entity_id
_entity_poly.type
_entity_poly.pdbx_seq_one_letter_code
_entity_poly.pdbx_strand_id
1 'polypeptide(L)'
;MNLFQSDFRIVADYFVQKREKGDYIPEPQEFVHVQETLQLLSVMTGDHRFEDAWKDGKKGGPCNMCDVLDRIENRGIQQGIQQGIQQGIQQGENLLAQL
;
A
#
# COMPACT_ATOMS: atom_id res chain seq x y z
N MET A 1 19.25 14.51 22.74
CA MET A 1 18.77 15.09 21.47
C MET A 1 17.33 14.68 21.30
N ASN A 2 16.38 15.61 21.41
CA ASN A 2 14.99 15.34 21.08
C ASN A 2 14.87 15.50 19.56
N LEU A 3 15.01 14.39 18.83
CA LEU A 3 14.67 14.39 17.41
C LEU A 3 13.19 14.73 17.26
N PHE A 4 12.87 15.44 16.18
CA PHE A 4 11.52 15.80 15.77
C PHE A 4 10.58 14.59 15.86
N GLN A 5 9.69 14.57 16.86
CA GLN A 5 8.68 13.52 17.03
C GLN A 5 7.48 13.85 16.16
N SER A 6 7.62 13.53 14.87
CA SER A 6 6.56 13.69 13.89
C SER A 6 6.64 12.54 12.91
N ASP A 7 5.50 12.15 12.39
CA ASP A 7 5.40 11.19 11.28
C ASP A 7 6.13 11.68 10.02
N PHE A 8 6.49 12.96 9.93
CA PHE A 8 7.37 13.46 8.87
C PHE A 8 8.70 12.69 8.80
N ARG A 9 9.20 12.17 9.92
CA ARG A 9 10.39 11.29 9.91
C ARG A 9 10.19 10.08 9.00
N ILE A 10 8.98 9.51 8.97
CA ILE A 10 8.65 8.32 8.16
C ILE A 10 8.69 8.69 6.67
N VAL A 11 8.17 9.87 6.31
CA VAL A 11 8.23 10.39 4.94
C VAL A 11 9.68 10.66 4.52
N ALA A 12 10.45 11.34 5.36
CA ALA A 12 11.85 11.63 5.08
C ALA A 12 12.67 10.34 4.91
N ASP A 13 12.50 9.39 5.82
CA ASP A 13 13.17 8.09 5.78
C ASP A 13 12.80 7.29 4.52
N TYR A 14 11.53 7.28 4.12
CA TYR A 14 11.09 6.68 2.86
C TYR A 14 11.88 7.20 1.66
N PHE A 15 11.98 8.53 1.50
CA PHE A 15 12.66 9.12 0.35
C PHE A 15 14.18 8.95 0.40
N VAL A 16 14.79 9.05 1.59
CA VAL A 16 16.23 8.79 1.75
C VAL A 16 16.56 7.35 1.36
N GLN A 17 15.83 6.38 1.92
CA GLN A 17 16.04 4.96 1.60
C GLN A 17 15.80 4.65 0.12
N LYS A 18 14.67 5.10 -0.46
CA LYS A 18 14.40 4.88 -1.89
C LYS A 18 15.46 5.48 -2.79
N ARG A 19 16.00 6.65 -2.44
CA ARG A 19 17.05 7.30 -3.23
C ARG A 19 18.40 6.59 -3.12
N GLU A 20 18.79 6.19 -1.91
CA GLU A 20 20.13 5.64 -1.65
C GLU A 20 20.22 4.13 -1.91
N LYS A 21 19.16 3.39 -1.59
CA LYS A 21 19.13 1.91 -1.65
C LYS A 21 18.28 1.39 -2.81
N GLY A 22 17.47 2.23 -3.45
CA GLY A 22 16.48 1.80 -4.44
C GLY A 22 15.25 1.11 -3.83
N ASP A 23 15.27 0.85 -2.52
CA ASP A 23 14.19 0.20 -1.80
C ASP A 23 13.92 0.82 -0.43
N TYR A 24 12.80 0.47 0.18
CA TYR A 24 12.35 0.99 1.45
C TYR A 24 11.96 -0.16 2.39
N ILE A 25 12.59 -0.19 3.56
CA ILE A 25 12.26 -1.12 4.63
C ILE A 25 11.82 -0.28 5.84
N PRO A 26 10.53 -0.32 6.24
CA PRO A 26 10.04 0.50 7.33
C PRO A 26 10.55 0.04 8.70
N GLU A 27 10.78 1.01 9.59
CA GLU A 27 10.89 0.75 11.03
C GLU A 27 9.49 0.48 11.62
N PRO A 28 9.36 -0.31 12.71
CA PRO A 28 8.08 -0.60 13.38
C PRO A 28 7.55 0.58 14.20
N GLN A 29 7.70 1.80 13.68
CA GLN A 29 7.22 3.03 14.32
C GLN A 29 5.71 3.18 14.10
N GLU A 30 4.98 3.45 15.18
CA GLU A 30 3.56 3.80 15.10
C GLU A 30 3.36 5.23 14.55
N PHE A 31 2.33 5.39 13.73
CA PHE A 31 1.86 6.68 13.25
C PHE A 31 1.11 7.44 14.35
N VAL A 32 1.26 8.76 14.37
CA VAL A 32 0.45 9.67 15.20
C VAL A 32 -0.69 10.31 14.37
N HIS A 33 -0.38 10.67 13.12
CA HIS A 33 -1.23 11.31 12.11
C HIS A 33 -1.25 10.46 10.84
N VAL A 34 -1.88 9.28 10.93
CA VAL A 34 -1.90 8.25 9.88
C VAL A 34 -2.36 8.83 8.53
N GLN A 35 -3.51 9.50 8.52
CA GLN A 35 -4.15 9.94 7.28
C GLN A 35 -3.29 10.98 6.55
N GLU A 36 -2.83 12.01 7.25
CA GLU A 36 -2.04 13.10 6.68
C GLU A 36 -0.70 12.58 6.16
N THR A 37 -0.07 11.65 6.88
CA THR A 37 1.18 11.03 6.48
C THR A 37 1.03 10.23 5.19
N LEU A 38 -0.03 9.43 5.07
CA LEU A 38 -0.31 8.66 3.86
C LEU A 38 -0.72 9.52 2.68
N GLN A 39 -1.47 10.60 2.90
CA GLN A 39 -1.77 11.59 1.86
C GLN A 39 -0.51 12.27 1.34
N LEU A 40 0.40 12.68 2.24
CA LEU A 40 1.66 13.29 1.86
C LEU A 40 2.53 12.32 1.05
N LEU A 41 2.69 11.07 1.50
CA LEU A 41 3.39 10.04 0.74
C LEU A 41 2.76 9.82 -0.63
N SER A 42 1.43 9.77 -0.70
CA SER A 42 0.72 9.59 -1.97
C SER A 42 1.04 10.70 -2.98
N VAL A 43 0.96 11.96 -2.55
CA VAL A 43 1.27 13.11 -3.42
C VAL A 43 2.74 13.13 -3.83
N MET A 44 3.66 12.87 -2.90
CA MET A 44 5.10 12.96 -3.19
C MET A 44 5.61 11.80 -4.05
N THR A 45 4.99 10.62 -3.94
CA THR A 45 5.38 9.43 -4.73
C THR A 45 4.59 9.29 -6.03
N GLY A 46 3.43 9.93 -6.14
CA GLY A 46 2.44 9.67 -7.19
C GLY A 46 1.70 8.34 -7.01
N ASP A 47 1.86 7.67 -5.87
CA ASP A 47 1.26 6.37 -5.58
C ASP A 47 0.00 6.52 -4.73
N HIS A 48 -1.17 6.42 -5.36
CA HIS A 48 -2.48 6.49 -4.69
C HIS A 48 -2.75 5.30 -3.76
N ARG A 49 -1.98 4.22 -3.83
CA ARG A 49 -2.18 3.04 -2.98
C ARG A 49 -1.95 3.33 -1.51
N PHE A 50 -1.11 4.33 -1.18
CA PHE A 50 -0.94 4.80 0.20
C PHE A 50 -2.23 5.37 0.78
N GLU A 51 -2.96 6.19 0.02
CA GLU A 51 -4.23 6.76 0.46
C GLU A 51 -5.34 5.70 0.50
N ASP A 52 -5.34 4.75 -0.44
CA ASP A 52 -6.32 3.68 -0.44
C ASP A 52 -6.14 2.70 0.73
N ALA A 53 -4.90 2.45 1.18
CA ALA A 53 -4.62 1.60 2.33
C ALA A 53 -5.24 2.13 3.64
N TRP A 54 -5.45 3.45 3.75
CA TRP A 54 -6.21 4.06 4.83
C TRP A 54 -7.71 3.71 4.74
N LYS A 55 -8.28 3.75 3.53
CA LYS A 55 -9.72 3.58 3.26
C LYS A 55 -10.21 2.13 3.40
N ASP A 56 -9.32 1.13 3.36
CA ASP A 56 -9.64 -0.30 3.39
C ASP A 56 -10.27 -0.84 4.72
N GLY A 57 -10.68 0.05 5.64
CA GLY A 57 -11.88 -0.15 6.46
C GLY A 57 -11.87 -1.25 7.53
N LYS A 58 -10.78 -2.02 7.72
CA LYS A 58 -10.66 -2.91 8.89
C LYS A 58 -10.58 -2.07 10.17
N LYS A 59 -11.44 -2.38 11.16
CA LYS A 59 -11.51 -1.70 12.47
C LYS A 59 -10.10 -1.41 12.98
N GLY A 60 -9.77 -0.12 13.15
CA GLY A 60 -8.49 0.35 13.72
C GLY A 60 -7.59 1.15 12.78
N GLY A 61 -7.80 1.14 11.46
CA GLY A 61 -6.85 1.79 10.52
C GLY A 61 -5.47 1.11 10.54
N PRO A 62 -4.53 1.47 9.66
CA PRO A 62 -3.15 1.02 9.80
C PRO A 62 -2.47 1.76 10.96
N CYS A 63 -1.73 1.04 11.81
CA CYS A 63 -1.06 1.62 12.97
C CYS A 63 0.38 2.04 12.64
N ASN A 64 1.00 1.38 11.67
CA ASN A 64 2.38 1.64 11.23
C ASN A 64 2.53 1.37 9.72
N MET A 65 3.73 1.62 9.20
CA MET A 65 4.00 1.46 7.77
C MET A 65 4.01 0.00 7.29
N CYS A 66 4.37 -0.98 8.13
CA CYS A 66 4.23 -2.40 7.77
C CYS A 66 2.76 -2.74 7.47
N ASP A 67 1.83 -2.30 8.33
CA ASP A 67 0.40 -2.53 8.12
C ASP A 67 -0.10 -1.91 6.81
N VAL A 68 0.45 -0.76 6.42
CA VAL A 68 0.12 -0.08 5.16
C VAL A 68 0.57 -0.92 3.98
N LEU A 69 1.83 -1.38 3.99
CA LEU A 69 2.38 -2.19 2.90
C LEU A 69 1.66 -3.54 2.80
N ASP A 70 1.35 -4.19 3.92
CA ASP A 70 0.57 -5.43 3.97
C ASP A 70 -0.81 -5.25 3.34
N ARG A 71 -1.48 -4.12 3.59
CA ARG A 71 -2.78 -3.83 2.96
C ARG A 71 -2.66 -3.65 1.46
N ILE A 72 -1.64 -2.91 1.01
CA ILE A 72 -1.37 -2.70 -0.42
C ILE A 72 -1.11 -4.04 -1.12
N GLU A 73 -0.28 -4.90 -0.53
CA GLU A 73 0.04 -6.23 -1.06
C GLU A 73 -1.20 -7.12 -1.09
N ASN A 74 -1.93 -7.21 0.02
CA ASN A 74 -3.16 -8.00 0.11
C ASN A 74 -4.20 -7.57 -0.93
N ARG A 75 -4.38 -6.27 -1.14
CA ARG A 75 -5.27 -5.75 -2.19
C ARG A 75 -4.83 -6.20 -3.57
N GLY A 76 -3.53 -6.15 -3.87
CA GLY A 76 -2.96 -6.66 -5.12
C GLY A 76 -3.24 -8.16 -5.32
N ILE A 77 -3.08 -8.97 -4.27
CA ILE A 77 -3.39 -10.40 -4.29
C ILE A 77 -4.88 -10.64 -4.58
N GLN A 78 -5.78 -9.92 -3.90
CA GLN A 78 -7.22 -10.06 -4.14
C GLN A 78 -7.61 -9.70 -5.57
N GLN A 79 -7.05 -8.61 -6.12
CA GLN A 79 -7.25 -8.22 -7.50
C GLN A 79 -6.75 -9.29 -8.48
N GLY A 80 -5.56 -9.85 -8.22
CA GLY A 80 -5.00 -10.92 -9.04
C GLY A 80 -5.86 -12.19 -9.07
N ILE A 81 -6.37 -12.62 -7.90
CA ILE A 81 -7.28 -13.76 -7.79
C ILE A 81 -8.57 -13.51 -8.58
N GLN A 82 -9.18 -12.33 -8.41
CA GLN A 82 -10.41 -11.97 -9.10
C GLN A 82 -10.23 -11.95 -10.63
N GLN A 83 -9.15 -11.37 -11.12
CA GLN A 83 -8.81 -11.36 -12.54
C GLN A 83 -8.59 -12.78 -13.07
N GLY A 84 -7.87 -13.62 -12.33
CA GLY A 84 -7.63 -15.01 -12.71
C GLY A 84 -8.92 -15.82 -12.85
N ILE A 85 -9.86 -15.66 -11.90
CA ILE A 85 -11.18 -16.31 -11.97
C ILE A 85 -11.96 -15.83 -13.20
N GLN A 86 -12.02 -14.52 -13.44
CA GLN A 86 -12.74 -13.95 -14.58
C GLN A 86 -12.16 -14.43 -15.92
N GLN A 87 -10.82 -14.45 -16.04
CA GLN A 87 -10.14 -14.98 -17.24
C GLN A 87 -10.46 -16.46 -17.46
N GLY A 88 -10.46 -17.27 -16.39
CA GLY A 88 -10.80 -18.69 -16.48
C GLY A 88 -12.24 -18.92 -16.97
N ILE A 89 -13.21 -18.16 -16.45
CA ILE A 89 -14.60 -18.22 -16.90
C ILE A 89 -14.70 -17.84 -18.38
N GLN A 90 -14.11 -16.72 -18.78
CA GLN A 90 -14.14 -16.24 -20.18
C GLN A 90 -13.50 -17.25 -21.15
N GLN A 91 -12.39 -17.87 -20.76
CA GLN A 91 -11.74 -18.91 -21.56
C GLN A 91 -12.66 -20.13 -21.74
N GLY A 92 -13.34 -20.55 -20.67
CA GLY A 92 -14.32 -21.64 -20.73
C GLY A 92 -15.50 -21.32 -21.66
N GLU A 93 -16.07 -20.13 -21.55
CA GLU A 93 -17.14 -19.67 -22.43
C GLU A 93 -16.71 -19.62 -23.91
N ASN A 94 -15.52 -19.10 -24.17
CA ASN A 94 -14.96 -19.04 -25.53
C ASN A 94 -14.74 -20.43 -26.13
N LEU A 95 -14.31 -21.41 -25.32
CA LEU A 95 -14.12 -22.79 -25.77
C LEU A 95 -15.47 -23.44 -26.10
N LEU A 96 -16.49 -23.22 -25.28
CA LEU A 96 -17.85 -23.74 -25.53
C LEU A 96 -18.47 -23.12 -26.79
N ALA A 97 -18.20 -21.85 -27.08
CA ALA A 97 -18.70 -21.18 -28.28
C ALA A 97 -18.05 -21.69 -29.60
N GLN A 98 -16.99 -22.48 -29.51
CA GLN A 98 -16.30 -23.08 -30.67
C GLN A 98 -16.76 -24.51 -30.98
N LEU A 99 -17.64 -25.09 -30.16
CA LEU A 99 -18.24 -26.42 -30.34
C LEU A 99 -19.59 -26.32 -31.05
#